data_AF-A0A0L1I7F7-F1
#
_entry.id   AF-A0A0L1I7F7-F1
#
_cell.length_a   1.000
_cell.length_b   1.000
_cell.length_c   1.000
_cell.angle_alpha   90.00
_cell.angle_beta   90.00
_cell.angle_gamma   90.00
#
_symmetry.space_group_name_H-M   'P 1'
#
loop_
_entity.id
_entity.type
_entity.pdbx_description
1 polymer ?
#
loop_
_entity_poly.entity_id
_entity_poly.type
_entity_poly.pdbx_seq_one_letter_code
_entity_poly.pdbx_strand_id
1 'polypeptide(L)'
;MNNLTLGDSNICGTFNKLPFIESYYNRKGILLKSYSWLVKNAIGIIVLVHGLSAHLRLQYLKLNVNVVNNDYATLIDADNYYIYEDSWIEEFNKNGYSVYGIDLQGHGESDGLDKLPLHINNFDDYVYDIIDYMRRINNSIVLEKSMQKSTSNKYTIENREELLPMYLVGLSMGGNIVLRTLEILGKSNEINSNLNIKGCISLADIFK
;
A
#
# COMPACT_ATOMS: atom_id res chain seq x y z
N MET A 1 19.58 0.31 -4.62
CA MET A 1 19.01 1.57 -5.15
C MET A 1 18.84 1.38 -6.65
N ASN A 2 17.64 1.02 -7.09
CA ASN A 2 17.33 0.91 -8.52
C ASN A 2 16.60 2.19 -8.92
N ASN A 3 17.16 2.88 -9.91
CA ASN A 3 16.70 4.16 -10.39
C ASN A 3 15.33 4.05 -11.07
N LEU A 4 14.43 4.95 -10.69
CA LEU A 4 13.16 5.22 -11.37
C LEU A 4 13.45 5.91 -12.70
N THR A 5 13.19 5.23 -13.81
CA THR A 5 12.89 5.91 -15.07
C THR A 5 11.47 5.51 -15.44
N LEU A 6 10.51 6.41 -15.24
CA LEU A 6 9.26 6.34 -15.97
C LEU A 6 9.61 6.46 -17.45
N GLY A 7 9.44 5.38 -18.20
CA GLY A 7 9.64 5.38 -19.64
C GLY A 7 8.72 6.41 -20.29
N ASP A 8 9.32 7.29 -21.10
CA ASP A 8 8.62 8.19 -21.99
C ASP A 8 7.75 7.38 -22.96
N SER A 9 6.43 7.38 -22.74
CA SER A 9 5.48 7.07 -23.81
C SER A 9 4.28 8.01 -23.71
N ASN A 10 4.08 8.77 -24.78
CA ASN A 10 2.96 9.67 -25.01
C ASN A 10 1.68 8.87 -25.28
N ILE A 11 1.18 8.15 -24.26
CA ILE A 11 -0.15 7.55 -24.28
C ILE A 11 -0.87 7.99 -23.02
N CYS A 12 -1.91 8.80 -23.19
CA CYS A 12 -2.92 9.01 -22.17
C CYS A 12 -3.50 7.63 -21.79
N GLY A 13 -3.12 7.10 -20.62
CA GLY A 13 -3.79 5.93 -20.01
C GLY A 13 -3.01 4.61 -19.90
N THR A 14 -1.71 4.54 -20.18
CA THR A 14 -0.96 3.28 -19.93
C THR A 14 -0.54 3.15 -18.47
N PHE A 15 -1.38 2.53 -17.64
CA PHE A 15 -1.04 2.10 -16.30
C PHE A 15 -0.07 0.91 -16.36
N ASN A 16 0.93 0.88 -15.48
CA ASN A 16 1.72 -0.34 -15.31
C ASN A 16 0.85 -1.37 -14.57
N LYS A 17 0.41 -2.40 -15.28
CA LYS A 17 -0.47 -3.46 -14.75
C LYS A 17 0.22 -4.29 -13.67
N LEU A 18 1.55 -4.43 -13.78
CA LEU A 18 2.35 -5.14 -12.80
C LEU A 18 2.71 -4.22 -11.63
N PRO A 19 2.63 -4.71 -10.38
CA PRO A 19 3.05 -3.92 -9.24
C PRO A 19 4.56 -3.67 -9.30
N PHE A 20 4.96 -2.50 -8.81
CA PHE A 20 6.30 -2.33 -8.29
C PHE A 20 6.38 -3.04 -6.93
N ILE A 21 7.35 -3.94 -6.80
CA ILE A 21 7.51 -4.81 -5.63
C ILE A 21 8.75 -4.39 -4.85
N GLU A 22 8.58 -4.12 -3.57
CA GLU A 22 9.67 -3.75 -2.68
C GLU A 22 9.70 -4.64 -1.43
N SER A 23 10.88 -4.73 -0.84
CA SER A 23 11.08 -5.35 0.46
C SER A 23 11.91 -4.44 1.36
N TYR A 24 11.52 -4.31 2.62
CA TYR A 24 12.26 -3.54 3.60
C TYR A 24 12.10 -4.14 5.00
N TYR A 25 13.07 -3.87 5.87
CA TYR A 25 12.99 -4.31 7.27
C TYR A 25 12.21 -3.29 8.11
N ASN A 26 11.31 -3.79 8.95
CA ASN A 26 10.68 -2.98 9.99
C ASN A 26 11.61 -2.77 11.18
N ARG A 27 11.15 -2.05 12.21
CA ARG A 27 11.95 -1.72 13.40
C ARG A 27 12.41 -2.94 14.21
N LYS A 28 11.75 -4.10 14.02
CA LYS A 28 12.09 -5.36 14.69
C LYS A 28 12.97 -6.27 13.81
N GLY A 29 13.42 -5.80 12.65
CA GLY A 29 14.23 -6.60 11.73
C GLY A 29 13.44 -7.65 10.94
N ILE A 30 12.11 -7.53 10.88
CA ILE A 30 11.25 -8.41 10.08
C ILE A 30 11.20 -7.85 8.65
N LEU A 31 11.44 -8.71 7.65
CA LEU A 31 11.36 -8.33 6.24
C LEU A 31 9.90 -8.25 5.80
N LEU A 32 9.45 -7.07 5.40
CA LEU A 32 8.10 -6.85 4.90
C LEU A 32 8.11 -6.70 3.38
N LYS A 33 7.09 -7.25 2.73
CA LYS A 33 6.81 -7.11 1.30
C LYS A 33 5.74 -6.05 1.06
N SER A 34 5.99 -5.17 0.10
CA SER A 34 5.02 -4.17 -0.31
C SER A 34 4.90 -4.09 -1.83
N TYR A 35 3.76 -3.56 -2.28
CA TYR A 35 3.36 -3.51 -3.67
C TYR A 35 2.76 -2.14 -3.97
N SER A 36 3.05 -1.60 -5.14
CA SER A 36 2.46 -0.33 -5.56
C SER A 36 2.11 -0.29 -7.04
N TRP A 37 1.02 0.40 -7.35
CA TRP A 37 0.54 0.70 -8.70
C TRP A 37 0.39 2.20 -8.83
N LEU A 38 1.35 2.80 -9.53
CA LEU A 38 1.55 4.24 -9.57
C LEU A 38 0.85 4.86 -10.76
N VAL A 39 0.19 5.99 -10.53
CA VAL A 39 -0.42 6.83 -11.56
C VAL A 39 0.37 8.13 -11.68
N LYS A 40 0.63 8.57 -12.92
CA LYS A 40 1.27 9.86 -13.17
C LYS A 40 0.36 10.99 -12.69
N ASN A 41 0.92 11.97 -11.96
CA ASN A 41 0.18 13.09 -11.39
C ASN A 41 -1.00 12.65 -10.49
N ALA A 42 -0.77 11.61 -9.66
CA ALA A 42 -1.81 11.08 -8.78
C ALA A 42 -2.46 12.18 -7.93
N ILE A 43 -3.78 12.16 -7.85
CA ILE A 43 -4.57 13.12 -7.06
C ILE A 43 -4.60 12.76 -5.57
N GLY A 44 -4.21 11.53 -5.23
CA GLY A 44 -4.19 11.01 -3.89
C GLY A 44 -3.55 9.61 -3.82
N ILE A 45 -3.45 9.12 -2.59
CA ILE A 45 -2.83 7.85 -2.24
C ILE A 45 -3.89 6.96 -1.58
N ILE A 46 -4.01 5.72 -2.04
CA ILE A 46 -4.75 4.67 -1.36
C ILE A 46 -3.74 3.71 -0.72
N VAL A 47 -3.86 3.46 0.59
CA VAL A 47 -3.07 2.45 1.30
C VAL A 47 -4.00 1.31 1.72
N LEU A 48 -3.77 0.13 1.16
CA LEU A 48 -4.57 -1.06 1.35
C LEU A 48 -3.93 -1.97 2.42
N VAL A 49 -4.73 -2.40 3.38
CA VAL A 49 -4.32 -3.30 4.49
C VAL A 49 -5.22 -4.54 4.46
N HIS A 50 -4.60 -5.71 4.34
CA HIS A 50 -5.34 -6.96 4.21
C HIS A 50 -5.76 -7.54 5.58
N GLY A 51 -6.68 -8.50 5.56
CA GLY A 51 -7.21 -9.20 6.74
C GLY A 51 -6.36 -10.39 7.20
N LEU A 52 -6.81 -11.04 8.28
CA LEU A 52 -6.15 -12.21 8.88
C LEU A 52 -6.11 -13.40 7.90
N SER A 53 -4.99 -14.12 7.87
CA SER A 53 -4.80 -15.34 7.05
C SER A 53 -4.99 -15.10 5.55
N ALA A 54 -4.76 -13.87 5.10
CA ALA A 54 -4.74 -13.47 3.70
C ALA A 54 -3.45 -12.72 3.36
N HIS A 55 -3.40 -12.06 2.21
CA HIS A 55 -2.34 -11.14 1.83
C HIS A 55 -2.87 -10.13 0.81
N LEU A 56 -2.09 -9.10 0.46
CA LEU A 56 -2.58 -7.95 -0.30
C LEU A 56 -3.17 -8.36 -1.66
N ARG A 57 -2.37 -9.05 -2.47
CA ARG A 57 -2.76 -9.44 -3.83
C ARG A 57 -4.00 -10.33 -3.85
N LEU A 58 -4.16 -11.23 -2.87
CA LEU A 58 -5.34 -12.10 -2.77
C LEU A 58 -6.63 -11.32 -2.51
N GLN A 59 -6.58 -10.25 -1.72
CA GLN A 59 -7.79 -9.53 -1.31
C GLN A 59 -8.19 -8.41 -2.25
N TYR A 60 -7.23 -7.78 -2.94
CA TYR A 60 -7.48 -6.54 -3.68
C TYR A 60 -7.27 -6.66 -5.20
N LEU A 61 -6.67 -7.75 -5.68
CA LEU A 61 -6.67 -8.10 -7.10
C LEU A 61 -7.76 -9.11 -7.43
N LYS A 62 -8.12 -9.22 -8.70
CA LYS A 62 -9.01 -10.27 -9.18
C LYS A 62 -8.26 -11.59 -9.22
N LEU A 63 -8.88 -12.67 -8.75
CA LEU A 63 -8.27 -13.99 -8.80
C LEU A 63 -8.41 -14.59 -10.20
N ASN A 64 -7.34 -15.21 -10.71
CA ASN A 64 -7.35 -15.90 -11.98
C ASN A 64 -7.93 -17.32 -11.85
N VAL A 65 -9.18 -17.39 -11.42
CA VAL A 65 -9.88 -18.65 -11.13
C VAL A 65 -11.20 -18.72 -11.89
N ASN A 66 -11.59 -19.95 -12.23
CA ASN A 66 -12.94 -20.28 -12.66
C ASN A 66 -13.69 -20.86 -11.45
N VAL A 67 -14.60 -20.06 -10.89
CA VAL A 67 -15.45 -20.47 -9.77
C VAL A 67 -16.54 -21.40 -10.30
N VAL A 68 -16.53 -22.65 -9.85
CA VAL A 68 -17.50 -23.66 -10.30
C VAL A 68 -18.72 -23.67 -9.38
N ASN A 69 -18.49 -23.58 -8.07
CA ASN A 69 -19.51 -23.45 -7.03
C ASN A 69 -18.87 -22.85 -5.76
N ASN A 70 -19.64 -22.79 -4.67
CA ASN A 70 -19.20 -22.17 -3.41
C ASN A 70 -17.99 -22.87 -2.75
N ASP A 71 -17.79 -24.16 -3.01
CA ASP A 71 -16.77 -24.97 -2.35
C ASP A 71 -15.59 -25.30 -3.29
N TYR A 72 -15.71 -24.95 -4.58
CA TYR A 72 -14.74 -25.35 -5.59
C TYR A 72 -14.50 -24.27 -6.64
N ALA A 73 -13.22 -23.92 -6.80
CA ALA A 73 -12.72 -23.09 -7.88
C ALA A 73 -11.48 -23.75 -8.49
N THR A 74 -11.32 -23.59 -9.80
CA THR A 74 -10.15 -24.06 -10.55
C THR A 74 -9.25 -22.88 -10.88
N LEU A 75 -7.96 -23.00 -10.62
CA LEU A 75 -6.99 -22.01 -11.06
C LEU A 75 -6.83 -22.11 -12.57
N ILE A 76 -6.94 -20.97 -13.27
CA ILE A 76 -6.83 -20.91 -14.73
C ILE A 76 -5.36 -20.92 -15.15
N ASP A 77 -4.50 -20.19 -14.42
CA ASP A 77 -3.08 -20.03 -14.70
C ASP A 77 -2.27 -20.06 -13.40
N ALA A 78 -1.36 -21.03 -13.30
CA ALA A 78 -0.50 -21.25 -12.13
C ALA A 78 0.71 -20.31 -12.05
N ASP A 79 1.00 -19.57 -13.11
CA ASP A 79 2.06 -18.57 -13.14
C ASP A 79 1.51 -17.15 -12.93
N ASN A 80 0.19 -16.97 -13.06
CA ASN A 80 -0.49 -15.68 -12.95
C ASN A 80 -1.76 -15.74 -12.10
N TYR A 81 -1.60 -15.91 -10.79
CA TYR A 81 -2.71 -16.02 -9.82
C TYR A 81 -3.58 -14.76 -9.71
N TYR A 82 -3.01 -13.57 -9.96
CA TYR A 82 -3.65 -12.29 -9.64
C TYR A 82 -3.71 -11.38 -10.86
N ILE A 83 -4.92 -10.96 -11.21
CA ILE A 83 -5.24 -10.15 -12.37
C ILE A 83 -5.50 -8.70 -11.93
N TYR A 84 -4.89 -7.76 -12.64
CA TYR A 84 -5.09 -6.34 -12.43
C TYR A 84 -6.43 -5.85 -12.99
N GLU A 85 -6.80 -6.32 -14.19
CA GLU A 85 -8.06 -5.98 -14.84
C GLU A 85 -9.28 -6.40 -14.02
N ASP A 86 -10.25 -5.49 -13.95
CA ASP A 86 -11.47 -5.57 -13.14
C ASP A 86 -11.20 -5.75 -11.63
N SER A 87 -10.04 -5.28 -11.15
CA SER A 87 -9.71 -5.26 -9.73
C SER A 87 -10.02 -3.92 -9.07
N TRP A 88 -10.02 -3.92 -7.73
CA TRP A 88 -10.14 -2.69 -6.95
C TRP A 88 -9.00 -1.72 -7.23
N ILE A 89 -7.80 -2.26 -7.42
CA ILE A 89 -6.58 -1.49 -7.68
C ILE A 89 -6.70 -0.77 -9.03
N GLU A 90 -7.18 -1.46 -10.07
CA GLU A 90 -7.44 -0.83 -11.37
C GLU A 90 -8.47 0.28 -11.25
N GLU A 91 -9.56 0.06 -10.51
CA GLU A 91 -10.59 1.08 -10.33
C GLU A 91 -10.02 2.34 -9.65
N PHE A 92 -9.24 2.20 -8.58
CA PHE A 92 -8.58 3.35 -7.95
C PHE A 92 -7.61 4.06 -8.91
N ASN A 93 -6.82 3.31 -9.68
CA ASN A 93 -5.88 3.90 -10.64
C ASN A 93 -6.59 4.66 -11.77
N LYS A 94 -7.68 4.10 -12.33
CA LYS A 94 -8.53 4.77 -13.33
C LYS A 94 -9.09 6.09 -12.82
N ASN A 95 -9.34 6.18 -11.51
CA ASN A 95 -9.82 7.40 -10.84
C ASN A 95 -8.67 8.31 -10.33
N GLY A 96 -7.43 8.09 -10.78
CA GLY A 96 -6.31 9.01 -10.54
C GLY A 96 -5.55 8.79 -9.23
N TYR A 97 -5.82 7.72 -8.49
CA TYR A 97 -5.11 7.42 -7.25
C TYR A 97 -3.94 6.47 -7.49
N SER A 98 -2.79 6.75 -6.89
CA SER A 98 -1.74 5.74 -6.73
C SER A 98 -2.11 4.82 -5.57
N VAL A 99 -1.97 3.51 -5.79
CA VAL A 99 -2.33 2.48 -4.82
C VAL A 99 -1.09 1.84 -4.26
N TYR A 100 -1.06 1.70 -2.94
CA TYR A 100 0.01 1.07 -2.17
C TYR A 100 -0.60 0.01 -1.26
N GLY A 101 0.17 -1.03 -0.96
CA GLY A 101 -0.24 -2.03 -0.01
C GLY A 101 0.92 -2.86 0.48
N ILE A 102 0.71 -3.54 1.59
CA ILE A 102 1.74 -4.29 2.30
C ILE A 102 1.19 -5.64 2.73
N ASP A 103 2.02 -6.68 2.61
CA ASP A 103 1.76 -7.93 3.31
C ASP A 103 2.17 -7.74 4.78
N LEU A 104 1.25 -7.95 5.70
CA LEU A 104 1.49 -7.82 7.15
C LEU A 104 2.50 -8.86 7.63
N GLN A 105 3.18 -8.60 8.76
CA GLN A 105 4.11 -9.59 9.32
C GLN A 105 3.46 -10.98 9.48
N GLY A 106 4.18 -12.02 9.08
CA GLY A 106 3.72 -13.41 9.10
C GLY A 106 2.62 -13.74 8.08
N HIS A 107 2.37 -12.87 7.10
CA HIS A 107 1.39 -13.06 6.02
C HIS A 107 2.03 -12.87 4.65
N GLY A 108 1.44 -13.50 3.63
CA GLY A 108 1.88 -13.36 2.24
C GLY A 108 3.38 -13.61 2.08
N GLU A 109 4.05 -12.64 1.45
CA GLU A 109 5.49 -12.68 1.20
C GLU A 109 6.32 -11.96 2.29
N SER A 110 5.67 -11.48 3.34
CA SER A 110 6.35 -10.89 4.50
C SER A 110 6.77 -11.96 5.49
N ASP A 111 7.96 -11.78 6.06
CA ASP A 111 8.42 -12.62 7.17
C ASP A 111 7.51 -12.47 8.39
N GLY A 112 7.43 -13.54 9.18
CA GLY A 112 6.91 -13.50 10.54
C GLY A 112 8.00 -13.26 11.57
N LEU A 113 7.58 -12.84 12.76
CA LEU A 113 8.46 -12.85 13.93
C LEU A 113 8.95 -14.29 14.16
N ASP A 114 10.26 -14.46 14.36
CA ASP A 114 10.92 -15.76 14.49
C ASP A 114 10.63 -16.73 13.32
N LYS A 115 10.31 -16.18 12.13
CA LYS A 115 9.90 -16.93 10.93
C LYS A 115 8.62 -17.75 11.12
N LEU A 116 7.79 -17.43 12.12
CA LEU A 116 6.52 -18.10 12.37
C LEU A 116 5.37 -17.42 11.61
N PRO A 117 4.54 -18.17 10.87
CA PRO A 117 3.39 -17.61 10.17
C PRO A 117 2.34 -17.11 11.18
N LEU A 118 1.66 -16.02 10.82
CA LEU A 118 0.56 -15.41 11.59
C LEU A 118 0.91 -15.04 13.04
N HIS A 119 2.21 -14.97 13.38
CA HIS A 119 2.66 -14.73 14.75
C HIS A 119 3.08 -13.27 14.97
N ILE A 120 2.49 -12.66 15.99
CA ILE A 120 2.82 -11.31 16.48
C ILE A 120 2.88 -11.32 18.00
N ASN A 121 3.74 -10.48 18.57
CA ASN A 121 3.79 -10.28 20.03
C ASN A 121 2.71 -9.31 20.51
N ASN A 122 2.47 -8.24 19.75
CA ASN A 122 1.46 -7.24 20.06
C ASN A 122 0.72 -6.86 18.77
N PHE A 123 -0.59 -6.65 18.86
CA PHE A 123 -1.39 -6.18 17.72
C PHE A 123 -0.91 -4.83 17.18
N ASP A 124 -0.44 -3.93 18.06
CA ASP A 124 0.09 -2.63 17.68
C ASP A 124 1.38 -2.75 16.84
N ASP A 125 2.03 -3.93 16.78
CA ASP A 125 3.16 -4.15 15.87
C ASP A 125 2.74 -3.96 14.40
N TYR A 126 1.58 -4.50 14.00
CA TYR A 126 1.01 -4.23 12.67
C TYR A 126 0.77 -2.75 12.45
N VAL A 127 0.27 -2.06 13.48
CA VAL A 127 -0.07 -0.64 13.39
C VAL A 127 1.18 0.21 13.19
N TYR A 128 2.25 -0.08 13.91
CA TYR A 128 3.52 0.60 13.71
C TYR A 128 4.14 0.31 12.33
N ASP A 129 3.98 -0.91 11.81
CA ASP A 129 4.40 -1.25 10.45
C ASP A 129 3.63 -0.41 9.41
N ILE A 130 2.32 -0.23 9.58
CA ILE A 130 1.50 0.63 8.70
C ILE A 130 1.92 2.11 8.81
N ILE A 131 2.13 2.64 10.01
CA ILE A 131 2.57 4.03 10.22
C ILE A 131 3.92 4.26 9.52
N ASP A 132 4.86 3.33 9.67
CA ASP A 132 6.18 3.43 9.03
C ASP A 132 6.08 3.28 7.52
N TYR A 133 5.21 2.42 7.01
CA TYR A 133 4.96 2.29 5.58
C TYR A 133 4.40 3.59 4.98
N MET A 134 3.40 4.20 5.61
CA MET A 134 2.83 5.49 5.18
C MET A 134 3.88 6.59 5.10
N ARG A 135 4.80 6.63 6.08
CA ARG A 135 5.92 7.59 6.08
C ARG A 135 6.91 7.32 4.94
N ARG A 136 7.21 6.05 4.67
CA ARG A 136 8.07 5.66 3.54
C ARG A 136 7.48 6.12 2.21
N ILE A 137 6.16 5.94 2.01
CA ILE A 137 5.44 6.42 0.82
C ILE A 137 5.58 7.94 0.68
N ASN A 138 5.28 8.69 1.74
CA ASN A 138 5.38 10.15 1.67
C ASN A 138 6.81 10.62 1.38
N ASN A 139 7.80 10.00 2.04
CA ASN A 139 9.19 10.31 1.80
C ASN A 139 9.59 10.02 0.35
N SER A 140 9.24 8.86 -0.21
CA SER A 140 9.59 8.54 -1.60
C SER A 140 9.02 9.55 -2.59
N ILE A 141 7.76 9.98 -2.39
CA ILE A 141 7.11 11.00 -3.22
C ILE A 141 7.82 12.36 -3.10
N VAL A 142 8.15 12.80 -1.88
CA VAL A 142 8.85 14.07 -1.66
C VAL A 142 10.25 14.03 -2.29
N LEU A 143 10.97 12.93 -2.13
CA LEU A 143 12.28 12.74 -2.75
C LEU A 143 12.19 12.80 -4.28
N GLU A 144 11.24 12.10 -4.90
CA GLU A 144 11.06 12.09 -6.35
C GLU A 144 10.79 13.50 -6.90
N LYS A 145 9.90 14.26 -6.27
CA LYS A 145 9.61 15.66 -6.65
C LYS A 145 10.84 16.55 -6.50
N SER A 146 11.64 16.37 -5.44
CA SER A 146 12.86 17.15 -5.23
C SER A 146 13.90 16.91 -6.33
N MET A 147 14.01 15.68 -6.84
CA MET A 147 14.92 15.32 -7.94
C MET A 147 14.47 15.89 -9.28
N GLN A 148 13.16 15.99 -9.52
CA GLN A 148 12.60 16.63 -10.73
C GLN A 148 12.79 18.15 -10.72
N LYS A 149 12.76 18.78 -9.54
CA LYS A 149 13.06 20.22 -9.39
C LYS A 149 14.53 20.55 -9.57
N SER A 150 15.45 19.74 -9.05
CA SER A 150 16.89 20.00 -9.22
C SER A 150 17.37 19.90 -10.66
N THR A 151 16.64 19.18 -11.52
CA THR A 151 16.88 19.11 -12.97
C THR A 151 16.25 20.28 -13.76
N SER A 152 15.30 21.00 -13.18
CA SER A 152 14.66 22.18 -13.78
C SER A 152 15.09 23.44 -13.03
N ASN A 153 16.15 24.11 -13.52
CA ASN A 153 16.77 25.31 -12.91
C ASN A 153 15.78 26.48 -12.64
N LYS A 154 15.00 26.38 -11.56
CA LYS A 154 14.23 27.50 -11.00
C LYS A 154 14.09 27.30 -9.48
N TYR A 155 15.11 27.78 -8.77
CA TYR A 155 15.08 27.88 -7.32
C TYR A 155 14.12 29.00 -6.91
N THR A 156 12.92 28.62 -6.50
CA THR A 156 12.12 29.40 -5.56
C THR A 156 11.94 28.56 -4.30
N ILE A 157 12.68 28.92 -3.26
CA ILE A 157 12.54 28.43 -1.90
C ILE A 157 11.31 29.15 -1.36
N GLU A 158 10.12 28.59 -1.51
CA GLU A 158 8.90 28.98 -0.79
C GLU A 158 7.74 28.11 -1.29
N ASN A 159 7.55 26.97 -0.63
CA ASN A 159 6.28 26.27 -0.39
C ASN A 159 6.65 24.85 0.05
N ARG A 160 6.34 24.48 1.29
CA ARG A 160 6.26 23.05 1.63
C ARG A 160 5.23 22.48 0.68
N GLU A 161 5.65 21.67 -0.28
CA GLU A 161 4.69 21.04 -1.18
C GLU A 161 3.71 20.23 -0.34
N GLU A 162 2.42 20.48 -0.55
CA GLU A 162 1.39 19.72 0.14
C GLU A 162 1.55 18.24 -0.21
N LEU A 163 1.64 17.43 0.84
CA LEU A 163 1.61 15.97 0.72
C LEU A 163 0.30 15.56 0.05
N LEU A 164 0.33 14.55 -0.81
CA LEU A 164 -0.89 14.04 -1.42
C LEU A 164 -1.86 13.55 -0.33
N PRO A 165 -3.18 13.75 -0.51
CA PRO A 165 -4.16 13.22 0.42
C PRO A 165 -4.09 11.70 0.44
N MET A 166 -3.99 11.12 1.63
CA MET A 166 -3.85 9.69 1.87
C MET A 166 -5.14 9.13 2.48
N TYR A 167 -5.61 8.01 1.93
CA TYR A 167 -6.77 7.29 2.41
C TYR A 167 -6.37 5.86 2.75
N LEU A 168 -6.79 5.40 3.93
CA LEU A 168 -6.51 4.06 4.43
C LEU A 168 -7.71 3.16 4.17
N VAL A 169 -7.50 1.97 3.61
CA VAL A 169 -8.57 0.99 3.39
C VAL A 169 -8.14 -0.32 4.03
N GLY A 170 -8.96 -0.81 4.95
CA GLY A 170 -8.70 -2.06 5.66
C GLY A 170 -9.87 -3.02 5.54
N LEU A 171 -9.55 -4.31 5.32
CA LEU A 171 -10.54 -5.39 5.27
C LEU A 171 -10.37 -6.33 6.47
N SER A 172 -11.46 -6.61 7.17
CA SER A 172 -11.50 -7.47 8.35
C SER A 172 -10.50 -7.01 9.41
N MET A 173 -9.52 -7.84 9.79
CA MET A 173 -8.42 -7.42 10.68
C MET A 173 -7.71 -6.16 10.18
N GLY A 174 -7.60 -5.97 8.86
CA GLY A 174 -7.01 -4.77 8.27
C GLY A 174 -7.77 -3.49 8.62
N GLY A 175 -9.10 -3.55 8.74
CA GLY A 175 -9.89 -2.39 9.17
C GLY A 175 -9.63 -2.00 10.61
N ASN A 176 -9.54 -2.99 11.52
CA ASN A 176 -9.10 -2.74 12.90
C ASN A 176 -7.70 -2.11 12.96
N ILE A 177 -6.75 -2.59 12.13
CA ILE A 177 -5.40 -2.02 12.05
C ILE A 177 -5.46 -0.55 11.61
N VAL A 178 -6.26 -0.24 10.59
CA VAL A 178 -6.43 1.14 10.09
C VAL A 178 -7.06 2.04 11.15
N LEU A 179 -8.12 1.60 11.83
CA LEU A 179 -8.77 2.36 12.90
C LEU A 179 -7.82 2.57 14.09
N ARG A 180 -7.09 1.53 14.49
CA ARG A 180 -6.09 1.61 15.56
C ARG A 180 -4.91 2.51 15.17
N THR A 181 -4.54 2.53 13.89
CA THR A 181 -3.54 3.47 13.33
C THR A 181 -3.99 4.91 13.55
N LEU A 182 -5.24 5.24 13.22
CA LEU A 182 -5.79 6.57 13.45
C LEU A 182 -5.87 6.93 14.94
N GLU A 183 -6.25 5.97 15.79
CA GLU A 183 -6.31 6.18 17.24
C GLU A 183 -4.93 6.55 17.82
N ILE A 184 -3.89 5.77 17.47
CA ILE A 184 -2.51 6.02 17.93
C ILE A 184 -2.03 7.38 17.42
N LEU A 185 -2.22 7.66 16.13
CA LEU A 185 -1.83 8.93 15.53
C LEU A 185 -2.54 10.13 16.18
N GLY A 186 -3.85 10.01 16.44
CA GLY A 186 -4.65 11.06 17.07
C GLY A 186 -4.24 11.39 18.51
N LYS A 187 -3.71 10.42 19.26
CA LYS A 187 -3.23 10.63 20.64
C LYS A 187 -1.86 11.29 20.73
N SER A 188 -1.10 11.30 19.63
CA SER A 188 0.30 11.71 19.63
C SER A 188 0.53 12.98 18.81
N ASN A 189 0.82 14.09 19.48
CA ASN A 189 1.09 15.38 18.82
C ASN A 189 2.36 15.33 17.94
N GLU A 190 3.34 14.47 18.24
CA GLU A 190 4.60 14.37 17.50
C GLU A 190 4.54 13.45 16.25
N ILE A 191 3.69 12.42 16.25
CA ILE A 191 3.67 11.37 15.19
C ILE A 191 2.97 11.89 13.91
N ASN A 192 2.16 12.96 14.01
CA ASN A 192 1.32 13.51 12.93
C ASN A 192 2.01 14.45 11.94
N SER A 193 3.23 14.94 12.21
CA SER A 193 3.80 16.08 11.48
C SER A 193 4.04 15.86 9.98
N ASN A 194 4.04 14.61 9.49
CA ASN A 194 4.43 14.25 8.11
C ASN A 194 3.42 13.35 7.36
N LEU A 195 2.15 13.33 7.76
CA LEU A 195 1.11 12.53 7.10
C LEU A 195 -0.10 13.42 6.76
N ASN A 196 -0.65 13.30 5.55
CA ASN A 196 -1.87 14.01 5.11
C ASN A 196 -3.04 13.04 4.95
N ILE A 197 -3.45 12.41 6.06
CA ILE A 197 -4.55 11.45 6.06
C ILE A 197 -5.88 12.21 5.94
N LYS A 198 -6.68 11.88 4.93
CA LYS A 198 -7.98 12.52 4.66
C LYS A 198 -9.17 11.62 4.89
N GLY A 199 -8.97 10.32 5.08
CA GLY A 199 -10.06 9.41 5.42
C GLY A 199 -9.59 7.98 5.65
N CYS A 200 -10.49 7.18 6.18
CA CYS A 200 -10.33 5.73 6.25
C CYS A 200 -11.62 5.02 5.83
N ILE A 201 -11.48 3.82 5.30
CA ILE A 201 -12.57 2.92 4.93
C ILE A 201 -12.30 1.59 5.62
N SER A 202 -13.25 1.15 6.43
CA SER A 202 -13.17 -0.06 7.22
C SER A 202 -14.24 -1.04 6.75
N LEU A 203 -13.84 -2.22 6.31
CA LEU A 203 -14.71 -3.17 5.62
C LEU A 203 -14.75 -4.51 6.37
N ALA A 204 -15.95 -4.94 6.76
CA ALA A 204 -16.19 -6.24 7.42
C ALA A 204 -15.34 -6.45 8.70
N ASP A 205 -15.21 -5.39 9.50
CA ASP A 205 -14.40 -5.38 10.72
C ASP A 205 -14.87 -6.38 11.77
N ILE A 206 -13.89 -6.90 12.50
CA ILE A 206 -14.12 -7.78 13.64
C ILE A 206 -13.72 -7.00 14.90
N PHE A 207 -14.64 -6.22 15.45
CA PHE A 207 -14.43 -5.63 16.76
C PHE A 207 -14.51 -6.72 17.82
N LYS A 208 -13.46 -6.86 18.64
CA LYS A 208 -13.48 -7.69 19.84
C LYS A 208 -13.49 -6.80 21.07
#